data_AF-A0A811MP29-F1
#
_entry.id   AF-A0A811MP29-F1
#
_cell.length_a   1.000
_cell.length_b   1.000
_cell.length_c   1.000
_cell.angle_alpha   90.00
_cell.angle_beta   90.00
_cell.angle_gamma   90.00
#
_symmetry.space_group_name_H-M   'P 1'
#
loop_
_entity.id
_entity.type
_entity.pdbx_description
1 polymer ?
#
loop_
_entity_poly.entity_id
_entity_poly.type
_entity_poly.pdbx_seq_one_letter_code
_entity_poly.pdbx_strand_id
1 'polypeptide(L)'
;MAIQTCSQRPPRVSVYDRTNPCRYATPFGLTSEYAHPAEILFLGFATVVGPALTGPHLFTLWLWMVLRVLETVEAHSGYHFPWSPSNFLPLYGGSDFHDHHHCVLYTKSGNYASTFVYMDWLFGTDKDYRKAKTIEEKKEESVDCGSCLVKTSARLAIELRSRKRRWMHPRNSQSVIALTIDTIG
;
A
#
# COMPACT_ATOMS: atom_id res chain seq x y z
N MET A 1 22.41 -13.49 13.23
CA MET A 1 20.93 -13.48 13.26
C MET A 1 20.47 -12.06 12.98
N ALA A 2 20.05 -11.77 11.75
CA ALA A 2 19.28 -10.60 11.31
C ALA A 2 19.19 -10.64 9.76
N ILE A 3 18.39 -11.55 9.23
CA ILE A 3 17.90 -11.47 7.84
C ILE A 3 16.65 -10.60 7.92
N GLN A 4 16.78 -9.29 7.76
CA GLN A 4 15.62 -8.41 7.70
C GLN A 4 15.91 -7.11 6.94
N THR A 5 16.31 -7.21 5.68
CA THR A 5 16.34 -6.04 4.77
C THR A 5 15.88 -6.42 3.35
N CYS A 6 14.73 -7.11 3.22
CA CYS A 6 14.00 -7.16 1.95
C CYS A 6 12.47 -7.08 2.10
N SER A 7 11.96 -6.70 3.28
CA SER A 7 10.54 -6.46 3.52
C SER A 7 10.30 -5.01 3.97
N GLN A 8 10.88 -4.05 3.26
CA GLN A 8 10.30 -2.72 3.24
C GLN A 8 9.57 -2.62 1.92
N ARG A 9 8.24 -2.80 1.97
CA ARG A 9 7.36 -2.46 0.85
C ARG A 9 7.78 -1.07 0.38
N PRO A 10 8.14 -0.86 -0.90
CA PRO A 10 8.30 0.51 -1.36
C PRO A 10 6.97 1.24 -1.07
N PRO A 11 6.98 2.53 -0.69
CA PRO A 11 5.75 3.30 -0.72
C PRO A 11 5.16 3.07 -2.11
N ARG A 12 3.86 2.73 -2.21
CA ARG A 12 3.15 2.61 -3.50
C ARG A 12 3.12 3.98 -4.16
N VAL A 13 4.27 4.41 -4.68
CA VAL A 13 4.40 5.51 -5.62
C VAL A 13 4.24 4.85 -6.97
N SER A 14 3.00 4.76 -7.43
CA SER A 14 2.73 4.26 -8.78
C SER A 14 3.33 5.25 -9.78
N VAL A 15 4.47 4.85 -10.34
CA VAL A 15 5.12 5.51 -11.47
C VAL A 15 4.11 5.54 -12.63
N TYR A 16 4.16 6.64 -13.37
CA TYR A 16 3.17 7.10 -14.34
C TYR A 16 2.80 6.04 -15.41
N ASP A 17 1.69 5.31 -15.23
CA ASP A 17 1.13 4.40 -16.25
C ASP A 17 -0.11 5.05 -16.89
N ARG A 18 -0.08 5.18 -18.23
CA ARG A 18 -1.10 5.86 -19.04
C ARG A 18 -2.32 4.97 -19.32
N THR A 19 -2.32 3.73 -18.84
CA THR A 19 -3.37 2.73 -19.08
C THR A 19 -4.40 2.58 -17.96
N ASN A 20 -4.23 3.27 -16.82
CA ASN A 20 -5.15 3.20 -15.68
C ASN A 20 -6.12 4.40 -15.65
N PRO A 21 -7.35 4.28 -16.17
CA PRO A 21 -8.36 5.34 -16.09
C PRO A 21 -8.68 5.76 -14.65
N CYS A 22 -8.39 4.91 -13.66
CA CYS A 22 -8.53 5.22 -12.23
C CYS A 22 -7.75 6.46 -11.80
N ARG A 23 -6.59 6.74 -12.41
CA ARG A 23 -5.63 7.75 -11.89
C ARG A 23 -6.11 9.20 -11.99
N TYR A 24 -7.06 9.47 -12.87
CA TYR A 24 -7.70 10.79 -13.00
C TYR A 24 -9.08 10.83 -12.36
N ALA A 25 -9.62 9.67 -11.96
CA ALA A 25 -10.91 9.52 -11.31
C ALA A 25 -10.80 9.45 -9.79
N THR A 26 -9.64 9.10 -9.24
CA THR A 26 -9.41 9.04 -7.79
C THR A 26 -9.46 10.45 -7.19
N PRO A 27 -10.46 10.73 -6.33
CA PRO A 27 -10.59 12.03 -5.68
C PRO A 27 -9.44 12.27 -4.71
N PHE A 28 -9.17 13.53 -4.41
CA PHE A 28 -8.19 13.91 -3.41
C PHE A 28 -8.88 14.27 -2.09
N GLY A 29 -8.22 14.04 -0.96
CA GLY A 29 -8.81 14.23 0.38
C GLY A 29 -9.43 15.61 0.59
N LEU A 30 -8.85 16.68 0.04
CA LEU A 30 -9.38 18.05 0.16
C LEU A 30 -10.62 18.34 -0.72
N THR A 31 -10.96 17.52 -1.72
CA THR A 31 -12.26 17.55 -2.43
C THR A 31 -13.09 16.31 -2.17
N SER A 32 -12.78 15.57 -1.10
CA SER A 32 -13.55 14.37 -0.75
C SER A 32 -15.03 14.68 -0.48
N GLU A 33 -15.34 15.92 -0.13
CA GLU A 33 -16.70 16.41 0.14
C GLU A 33 -17.37 17.04 -1.09
N TYR A 34 -16.66 17.19 -2.21
CA TYR A 34 -17.25 17.75 -3.43
C TYR A 34 -18.10 16.69 -4.11
N ALA A 35 -19.41 16.76 -3.86
CA ALA A 35 -20.39 15.85 -4.40
C ALA A 35 -21.62 16.60 -4.93
N HIS A 36 -22.51 15.88 -5.62
CA HIS A 36 -23.76 16.46 -6.08
C HIS A 36 -24.59 16.95 -4.87
N PRO A 37 -25.26 18.13 -4.92
CA PRO A 37 -25.96 18.67 -3.75
C PRO A 37 -26.97 17.71 -3.11
N ALA A 38 -27.66 16.89 -3.91
CA ALA A 38 -28.56 15.86 -3.41
C ALA A 38 -27.83 14.80 -2.57
N GLU A 39 -26.65 14.38 -3.00
CA GLU A 39 -25.83 13.40 -2.29
C GLU A 39 -25.33 13.96 -0.95
N ILE A 40 -24.88 15.22 -0.95
CA ILE A 40 -24.52 15.95 0.29
C ILE A 40 -25.70 16.00 1.26
N LEU A 41 -26.90 16.29 0.77
CA LEU A 41 -28.10 16.35 1.61
C LEU A 41 -28.47 14.98 2.20
N PHE A 42 -28.50 13.93 1.39
CA PHE A 42 -28.87 12.59 1.88
C PHE A 42 -27.82 12.00 2.82
N LEU A 43 -26.54 12.08 2.46
CA LEU A 43 -25.44 11.57 3.29
C LEU A 43 -25.24 12.42 4.55
N GLY A 44 -25.34 13.74 4.43
CA GLY A 44 -25.26 14.66 5.56
C GLY A 44 -26.40 14.46 6.55
N PHE A 45 -27.63 14.31 6.05
CA PHE A 45 -28.79 14.01 6.89
C PHE A 45 -28.63 12.69 7.63
N ALA A 46 -28.25 11.62 6.93
CA ALA A 46 -27.99 10.31 7.57
C ALA A 46 -26.88 10.38 8.63
N THR A 47 -25.83 11.17 8.38
CA THR A 47 -24.69 11.35 9.30
C THR A 47 -25.07 12.09 10.59
N VAL A 48 -26.02 13.03 10.52
CA VAL A 48 -26.44 13.87 11.67
C VAL A 48 -27.60 13.25 12.44
N VAL A 49 -28.59 12.67 11.75
CA VAL A 49 -29.82 12.17 12.39
C VAL A 49 -29.54 11.03 13.36
N GLY A 50 -28.68 10.07 13.00
CA GLY A 50 -28.36 8.94 13.87
C GLY A 50 -27.89 9.38 15.26
N PRO A 51 -26.79 10.16 15.37
CA PRO A 51 -26.35 10.72 16.63
C PRO A 51 -27.39 11.64 17.26
N ALA A 52 -28.05 12.51 16.50
CA ALA A 52 -29.00 13.49 17.05
C ALA A 52 -30.18 12.83 17.79
N LEU A 53 -30.64 11.65 17.34
CA LEU A 53 -31.69 10.88 18.00
C LEU A 53 -31.32 10.45 19.43
N THR A 54 -30.03 10.32 19.74
CA THR A 54 -29.56 9.97 21.09
C THR A 54 -29.54 11.15 22.06
N GLY A 55 -29.87 12.37 21.60
CA GLY A 55 -29.78 13.61 22.39
C GLY A 55 -28.38 13.92 22.94
N PRO A 56 -27.30 13.81 22.15
CA PRO A 56 -25.94 13.93 22.66
C PRO A 56 -25.62 15.37 23.05
N HIS A 57 -24.66 15.54 23.96
CA HIS A 57 -24.05 16.84 24.20
C HIS A 57 -23.47 17.40 22.90
N LEU A 58 -23.54 18.72 22.69
CA LEU A 58 -23.07 19.37 21.46
C LEU A 58 -21.61 19.03 21.14
N PHE A 59 -20.76 18.91 22.15
CA PHE A 59 -19.37 18.47 22.00
C PHE A 59 -19.25 17.08 21.36
N THR A 60 -20.07 16.12 21.78
CA THR A 60 -20.07 14.76 21.24
C THR A 60 -20.51 14.76 19.78
N LEU A 61 -21.48 15.61 19.42
CA LEU A 61 -21.90 15.79 18.03
C LEU A 61 -20.77 16.38 17.17
N TRP A 62 -20.06 17.39 17.67
CA TRP A 62 -18.89 17.94 16.96
C TRP A 62 -17.77 16.93 16.80
N LEU A 63 -17.47 16.17 17.86
CA LEU A 63 -16.47 15.10 17.78
C LEU A 63 -16.86 14.06 16.74
N TRP A 64 -18.14 13.67 16.70
CA TRP A 64 -18.67 12.78 15.66
C TRP A 64 -18.47 13.35 14.25
N MET A 65 -18.80 14.62 14.03
CA MET A 65 -18.62 15.26 12.72
C MET A 65 -17.15 15.28 12.28
N VAL A 66 -16.23 15.61 13.19
CA VAL A 66 -14.79 15.59 12.92
C VAL A 66 -14.32 14.18 12.53
N LEU A 67 -14.77 13.15 13.25
CA LEU A 67 -14.42 11.76 12.95
C LEU A 67 -14.93 11.35 11.55
N ARG A 68 -16.15 11.73 11.18
CA ARG A 68 -16.73 11.41 9.86
C ARG A 68 -16.01 12.12 8.71
N VAL A 69 -15.59 13.37 8.91
CA VAL A 69 -14.78 14.09 7.93
C VAL A 69 -13.41 13.44 7.78
N LEU A 70 -12.74 13.10 8.88
CA LEU A 70 -11.43 12.43 8.83
C LEU A 70 -11.49 11.09 8.10
N GLU A 71 -12.52 10.28 8.36
CA GLU A 71 -12.77 9.02 7.65
C GLU A 71 -12.93 9.25 6.14
N THR A 72 -13.68 10.28 5.76
CA THR A 72 -13.91 10.61 4.34
C THR A 72 -12.61 11.04 3.67
N VAL A 73 -11.85 11.95 4.31
CA VAL A 73 -10.54 12.42 3.81
C VAL A 73 -9.57 11.26 3.66
N GLU A 74 -9.56 10.32 4.60
CA GLU A 74 -8.70 9.14 4.55
C GLU A 74 -9.06 8.22 3.37
N ALA A 75 -10.34 7.89 3.19
CA ALA A 75 -10.82 7.07 2.09
C ALA A 75 -10.55 7.70 0.71
N HIS A 76 -10.44 9.02 0.64
CA HIS A 76 -10.16 9.78 -0.59
C HIS A 76 -8.72 10.30 -0.66
N SER A 77 -7.84 9.86 0.23
CA SER A 77 -6.46 10.33 0.23
C SER A 77 -5.64 9.69 -0.90
N GLY A 78 -6.10 8.54 -1.42
CA GLY A 78 -5.32 7.67 -2.30
C GLY A 78 -4.12 7.01 -1.62
N TYR A 79 -3.98 7.17 -0.29
CA TYR A 79 -2.88 6.64 0.49
C TYR A 79 -3.37 5.64 1.53
N HIS A 80 -2.75 4.47 1.49
CA HIS A 80 -2.97 3.46 2.50
C HIS A 80 -1.92 3.59 3.62
N PHE A 81 -2.30 4.29 4.69
CA PHE A 81 -1.42 4.49 5.86
C PHE A 81 -1.33 3.23 6.72
N PRO A 82 -0.17 2.89 7.31
CA PRO A 82 -0.02 1.71 8.16
C PRO A 82 -0.82 1.79 9.48
N TRP A 83 -1.16 3.01 9.92
CA TRP A 83 -2.04 3.26 11.07
C TRP A 83 -3.50 3.52 10.67
N SER A 84 -3.85 3.31 9.40
CA SER A 84 -5.24 3.48 8.95
C SER A 84 -6.18 2.56 9.74
N PRO A 85 -7.37 3.03 10.16
CA PRO A 85 -8.42 2.19 10.73
C PRO A 85 -8.77 0.99 9.83
N SER A 86 -8.57 1.10 8.51
CA SER A 86 -8.86 0.03 7.54
C SER A 86 -7.96 -1.20 7.71
N ASN A 87 -6.79 -1.03 8.33
CA ASN A 87 -5.92 -2.16 8.67
C ASN A 87 -6.38 -2.94 9.89
N PHE A 88 -7.09 -2.27 10.81
CA PHE A 88 -7.48 -2.85 12.09
C PHE A 88 -8.92 -3.36 12.08
N LEU A 89 -9.79 -2.75 11.28
CA LEU A 89 -11.21 -3.05 11.23
C LEU A 89 -11.54 -3.72 9.88
N PRO A 90 -11.89 -5.03 9.87
CA PRO A 90 -12.18 -5.75 8.63
C PRO A 90 -13.48 -5.29 7.95
N LEU A 91 -14.22 -4.37 8.56
CA LEU A 91 -15.46 -3.81 8.03
C LEU A 91 -15.19 -2.60 7.12
N TYR A 92 -14.03 -1.95 7.24
CA TYR A 92 -13.69 -0.71 6.56
C TYR A 92 -12.76 -0.95 5.37
N GLY A 93 -13.19 -0.54 4.17
CA GLY A 93 -12.47 -0.83 2.91
C GLY A 93 -11.23 0.03 2.66
N GLY A 94 -11.12 1.18 3.35
CA GLY A 94 -10.02 2.12 3.20
C GLY A 94 -9.96 2.80 1.82
N SER A 95 -8.81 3.41 1.52
CA SER A 95 -8.60 4.16 0.28
C SER A 95 -8.68 3.28 -0.96
N ASP A 96 -8.06 2.10 -0.95
CA ASP A 96 -7.98 1.22 -2.12
C ASP A 96 -9.38 0.76 -2.59
N PHE A 97 -10.31 0.50 -1.66
CA PHE A 97 -11.68 0.10 -1.98
C PHE A 97 -12.49 1.26 -2.56
N HIS A 98 -12.33 2.46 -2.01
CA HIS A 98 -13.04 3.66 -2.46
C HIS A 98 -12.50 4.20 -3.79
N ASP A 99 -11.18 4.11 -4.00
CA ASP A 99 -10.54 4.42 -5.26
C ASP A 99 -11.03 3.49 -6.38
N HIS A 100 -11.21 2.21 -6.07
CA HIS A 100 -11.79 1.27 -7.02
C HIS A 100 -13.24 1.66 -7.37
N HIS A 101 -14.06 2.02 -6.38
CA HIS A 101 -15.41 2.53 -6.62
C HIS A 101 -15.39 3.68 -7.62
N HIS A 102 -14.60 4.73 -7.36
CA HIS A 102 -14.45 5.88 -8.27
C HIS A 102 -13.94 5.52 -9.65
N CYS A 103 -13.04 4.55 -9.75
CA CYS A 103 -12.53 4.08 -11.03
C CYS A 103 -13.62 3.39 -11.86
N VAL A 104 -14.42 2.55 -11.23
CA VAL A 104 -15.44 1.77 -11.94
C VAL A 104 -16.74 2.54 -12.12
N LEU A 105 -17.02 3.60 -11.34
CA LEU A 105 -18.24 4.42 -11.42
C LEU A 105 -18.68 4.72 -12.87
N TYR A 106 -17.74 5.07 -13.76
CA TYR A 106 -18.03 5.44 -15.15
C TYR A 106 -18.12 4.28 -16.14
N THR A 107 -17.72 3.07 -15.76
CA THR A 107 -17.67 1.89 -16.64
C THR A 107 -18.58 0.76 -16.16
N LYS A 108 -18.66 0.54 -14.84
CA LYS A 108 -19.49 -0.45 -14.15
C LYS A 108 -19.81 0.03 -12.73
N SER A 109 -21.09 0.04 -12.38
CA SER A 109 -21.51 0.38 -11.01
C SER A 109 -21.28 -0.79 -10.03
N GLY A 110 -20.75 -0.50 -8.84
CA GLY A 110 -20.47 -1.48 -7.78
C GLY A 110 -19.65 -0.87 -6.64
N ASN A 111 -19.30 -1.68 -5.64
CA ASN A 111 -18.40 -1.29 -4.54
C ASN A 111 -18.89 -0.04 -3.76
N TYR A 112 -20.14 -0.05 -3.30
CA TYR A 112 -20.82 1.16 -2.81
C TYR A 112 -20.50 1.51 -1.34
N ALA A 113 -20.22 0.53 -0.50
CA ALA A 113 -20.10 0.70 0.94
C ALA A 113 -18.64 0.81 1.38
N SER A 114 -18.14 2.04 1.49
CA SER A 114 -16.80 2.34 2.00
C SER A 114 -16.57 1.87 3.45
N THR A 115 -17.58 2.07 4.32
CA THR A 115 -17.51 1.72 5.76
C THR A 115 -18.10 0.36 6.11
N PHE A 116 -19.03 -0.14 5.30
CA PHE A 116 -19.73 -1.40 5.56
C PHE A 116 -19.52 -2.36 4.40
N VAL A 117 -18.26 -2.68 4.11
CA VAL A 117 -17.86 -3.51 2.96
C VAL A 117 -18.55 -4.88 2.95
N TYR A 118 -18.91 -5.39 4.13
CA TYR A 118 -19.68 -6.64 4.24
C TYR A 118 -21.04 -6.58 3.54
N MET A 119 -21.64 -5.39 3.39
CA MET A 119 -22.87 -5.21 2.62
C MET A 119 -22.61 -5.43 1.13
N ASP A 120 -21.50 -4.92 0.59
CA ASP A 120 -21.14 -5.22 -0.79
C ASP A 120 -20.85 -6.72 -0.99
N TRP A 121 -20.29 -7.39 0.01
CA TRP A 121 -20.12 -8.84 -0.03
C TRP A 121 -21.47 -9.57 -0.03
N LEU A 122 -22.41 -9.14 0.81
CA LEU A 122 -23.75 -9.73 0.93
C LEU A 122 -24.57 -9.56 -0.37
N PHE A 123 -24.51 -8.36 -0.97
CA PHE A 123 -25.21 -8.05 -2.22
C PHE A 123 -24.41 -8.41 -3.48
N GLY A 124 -23.14 -8.82 -3.31
CA GLY A 124 -22.26 -9.26 -4.39
C GLY A 124 -21.76 -8.16 -5.32
N THR A 125 -21.73 -6.91 -4.85
CA THR A 125 -21.30 -5.71 -5.59
C THR A 125 -19.78 -5.46 -5.48
N ASP A 126 -19.05 -6.24 -4.69
CA ASP A 126 -17.57 -6.19 -4.55
C ASP A 126 -16.81 -7.22 -5.40
N LYS A 127 -17.50 -8.04 -6.20
CA LYS A 127 -16.90 -9.18 -6.92
C LYS A 127 -15.78 -8.77 -7.87
N ASP A 128 -15.94 -7.66 -8.57
CA ASP A 128 -14.95 -7.18 -9.54
C ASP A 128 -13.74 -6.55 -8.84
N TYR A 129 -13.95 -5.87 -7.71
CA TYR A 129 -12.87 -5.38 -6.83
C TYR A 129 -11.98 -6.54 -6.34
N ARG A 130 -12.60 -7.60 -5.82
CA ARG A 130 -11.87 -8.77 -5.32
C ARG A 130 -11.01 -9.43 -6.39
N LYS A 131 -11.54 -9.57 -7.61
CA LYS A 131 -10.78 -10.11 -8.74
C LYS A 131 -9.59 -9.23 -9.10
N ALA A 132 -9.79 -7.90 -9.16
CA ALA A 132 -8.71 -6.95 -9.45
C ALA A 132 -7.59 -7.07 -8.41
N LYS A 133 -7.95 -7.09 -7.12
CA LYS A 133 -7.00 -7.24 -6.01
C LYS A 133 -6.19 -8.54 -6.09
N THR A 134 -6.83 -9.68 -6.38
CA THR A 134 -6.12 -10.96 -6.54
C THR A 134 -5.15 -10.96 -7.74
N ILE A 135 -5.49 -10.25 -8.82
CA ILE A 135 -4.59 -10.13 -9.99
C ILE A 135 -3.38 -9.26 -9.63
N GLU A 136 -3.59 -8.16 -8.90
CA GLU A 136 -2.52 -7.29 -8.42
C GLU A 136 -1.56 -8.03 -7.48
N GLU A 137 -2.09 -8.76 -6.49
CA GLU A 137 -1.30 -9.57 -5.55
C GLU A 137 -0.42 -10.60 -6.29
N LYS A 138 -0.98 -11.31 -7.27
CA LYS A 138 -0.23 -12.28 -8.10
C LYS A 138 0.84 -11.60 -8.96
N LYS A 139 0.55 -10.41 -9.50
CA LYS A 139 1.52 -9.64 -10.29
C LYS A 139 2.69 -9.18 -9.40
N GLU A 140 2.40 -8.69 -8.21
CA GLU A 140 3.42 -8.30 -7.23
C GLU A 140 4.31 -9.48 -6.82
N GLU A 141 3.72 -10.65 -6.54
CA GLU A 141 4.47 -11.88 -6.23
C GLU A 141 5.39 -12.30 -7.39
N SER A 142 4.88 -12.23 -8.64
CA SER A 142 5.68 -12.56 -9.82
C SER A 142 6.86 -11.61 -10.06
N VAL A 143 6.68 -10.31 -9.74
CA VAL A 143 7.72 -9.29 -9.86
C VAL A 143 8.79 -9.48 -8.78
N ASP A 144 8.39 -9.77 -7.55
CA ASP A 144 9.34 -10.05 -6.45
C ASP A 144 10.16 -11.32 -6.74
N CYS A 145 9.51 -12.39 -7.18
CA CYS A 145 10.18 -13.62 -7.60
C CYS A 145 11.18 -13.35 -8.74
N GLY A 146 10.78 -12.60 -9.78
CA GLY A 146 11.67 -12.21 -10.88
C GLY A 146 12.86 -11.35 -10.43
N SER A 147 12.62 -10.36 -9.56
CA SER A 147 13.66 -9.51 -8.98
C SER A 147 14.66 -10.31 -8.14
N CYS A 148 14.18 -11.26 -7.36
CA CYS A 148 15.02 -12.16 -6.57
C CYS A 148 15.89 -13.06 -7.46
N LEU A 149 15.33 -13.61 -8.55
CA LEU A 149 16.07 -14.42 -9.52
C LEU A 149 17.18 -13.63 -10.23
N VAL A 150 16.89 -12.39 -10.65
CA VAL A 150 17.89 -11.50 -11.27
C VAL A 150 19.00 -11.13 -10.29
N LYS A 151 18.67 -10.80 -9.03
CA LYS A 151 19.68 -10.49 -7.99
C LYS A 151 20.58 -11.69 -7.68
N THR A 152 20.00 -12.89 -7.62
CA THR A 152 20.74 -14.12 -7.32
C THR A 152 21.71 -14.49 -8.45
N SER A 153 21.25 -14.43 -9.69
CA SER A 153 22.08 -14.70 -10.88
C SER A 153 23.21 -13.67 -11.04
N ALA A 154 22.96 -12.38 -10.80
CA ALA A 154 23.99 -11.35 -10.82
C ALA A 154 25.07 -11.57 -9.73
N ARG A 155 24.66 -11.93 -8.50
CA ARG A 155 25.59 -12.28 -7.41
C ARG A 155 26.44 -13.50 -7.76
N LEU A 156 25.84 -14.54 -8.35
CA LEU A 156 26.56 -15.74 -8.78
C LEU A 156 27.58 -15.41 -9.89
N ALA A 157 27.21 -14.58 -10.87
CA ALA A 157 28.12 -14.16 -11.93
C ALA A 157 29.33 -13.36 -11.40
N ILE A 158 29.11 -12.48 -10.42
CA ILE A 158 30.19 -11.72 -9.76
C ILE A 158 31.12 -12.67 -8.97
N GLU A 159 30.55 -13.61 -8.22
CA GLU A 159 31.32 -14.61 -7.45
C GLU A 159 32.16 -15.50 -8.37
N LEU A 160 31.58 -15.99 -9.48
CA LEU A 160 32.32 -16.77 -10.48
C LEU A 160 33.43 -15.94 -11.14
N ARG A 161 33.19 -14.65 -11.42
CA ARG A 161 34.22 -13.73 -11.96
C ARG A 161 35.32 -13.45 -10.94
N SER A 162 34.98 -13.36 -9.65
CA SER A 162 35.94 -13.21 -8.54
C SER A 162 36.82 -14.46 -8.40
N ARG A 163 36.21 -15.65 -8.41
CA ARG A 163 36.92 -16.93 -8.40
C ARG A 163 37.83 -17.08 -9.61
N LYS A 164 37.36 -16.78 -10.82
CA LYS A 164 38.19 -16.85 -12.04
C LYS A 164 39.39 -15.90 -11.98
N ARG A 165 39.22 -14.67 -11.47
CA ARG A 165 40.34 -13.73 -11.24
C ARG A 165 41.34 -14.24 -10.21
N ARG A 166 40.88 -14.86 -9.12
CA ARG A 166 41.75 -15.47 -8.10
C ARG A 166 42.59 -16.62 -8.67
N TRP A 167 42.05 -17.41 -9.58
CA TRP A 167 42.79 -18.49 -10.26
C TRP A 167 43.78 -17.98 -11.30
N MET A 168 43.47 -16.88 -12.00
CA MET A 168 44.37 -16.28 -13.00
C MET A 168 45.61 -15.59 -12.38
N HIS A 169 45.52 -15.16 -11.11
CA HIS A 169 46.66 -14.63 -10.35
C HIS A 169 46.89 -15.47 -9.07
N PRO A 170 47.55 -16.63 -9.15
CA PRO A 170 48.02 -17.33 -7.97
C PRO A 170 49.01 -16.41 -7.24
N ARG A 171 48.74 -16.10 -5.97
CA ARG A 171 49.70 -15.37 -5.12
C ARG A 171 50.96 -16.22 -4.99
N ASN A 172 52.07 -15.68 -5.50
CA ASN A 172 53.39 -16.25 -5.31
C ASN A 172 53.67 -16.29 -3.80
N SER A 173 53.89 -17.49 -3.25
CA SER A 173 54.14 -17.70 -1.82
C SER A 173 55.56 -17.23 -1.47
N GLN A 174 55.73 -15.97 -1.15
CA GLN A 174 56.88 -15.48 -0.39
C GLN A 174 56.39 -14.61 0.76
N SER A 175 56.06 -15.25 1.88
CA SER A 175 55.85 -14.59 3.19
C SER A 175 56.10 -15.59 4.30
N VAL A 176 57.27 -16.24 4.27
CA VAL A 176 57.85 -16.93 5.42
C VAL A 176 59.26 -16.35 5.53
N ILE A 177 59.71 -16.05 6.74
CA ILE A 177 60.98 -15.37 7.11
C ILE A 177 60.82 -13.85 7.33
N ALA A 178 60.35 -13.49 8.52
CA ALA A 178 60.84 -12.33 9.27
C ALA A 178 60.54 -12.61 10.76
N LEU A 179 61.13 -13.68 11.27
CA LEU A 179 61.27 -13.97 12.69
C LEU A 179 62.77 -13.87 12.97
N THR A 180 63.13 -13.26 14.09
CA THR A 180 64.48 -13.02 14.65
C THR A 180 65.21 -11.78 14.15
N ILE A 181 65.37 -10.84 15.09
CA ILE A 181 66.52 -9.99 15.46
C ILE A 181 65.87 -8.92 16.38
N ASP A 182 65.73 -9.24 17.66
CA ASP A 182 66.65 -8.84 18.75
C ASP A 182 66.48 -7.34 19.07
N THR A 183 65.84 -7.01 20.20
CA THR A 183 66.53 -6.63 21.45
C THR A 183 67.76 -5.75 21.22
N ILE A 184 67.66 -4.47 21.59
CA ILE A 184 68.64 -3.62 22.30
C ILE A 184 68.19 -2.16 22.12
N GLY A 185 67.97 -1.44 23.22
CA GLY A 185 67.87 0.02 23.26
C GLY A 185 66.61 0.54 23.93
#